data_AF-A0A2V7PUF0-F1
#
_entry.id   AF-A0A2V7PUF0-F1
#
_cell.length_a   1.000
_cell.length_b   1.000
_cell.length_c   1.000
_cell.angle_alpha   90.00
_cell.angle_beta   90.00
_cell.angle_gamma   90.00
#
_symmetry.space_group_name_H-M   'P 1'
#
loop_
_entity.id
_entity.type
_entity.pdbx_description
1 polymer ?
#
loop_
_entity_poly.entity_id
_entity_poly.type
_entity_poly.pdbx_seq_one_letter_code
_entity_poly.pdbx_strand_id
1 'polypeptide(L)'
;MSSVSPLHGTIGPLLFALASIRAGSARAQATPEGDTTATIRGAVYDSLLTGGPLAGAEVWLEGTNRSVRTDDRGRFEVTGIRPGRYTLTFYHSLLDSTRLAASPITVLAEAGRVASVLLTTPSPTSVHSALCPHDPLANTGVVLALTVDGTRGGGVTVAGARVTAEWTELRFEPGLARWEPRVATARSDSSGRAVLCNVPTDVTVLLRGQLADGPSAMRAVELNGRPFGRADLLLVRGGVTGTVIGVVGTGRGAAAAGALVSAVGTETRTEADDEGRFLLREVAGGSRIVEARAVGFRPAQVQVIVAPGEARRVEITLGDTVQVLAPISVAGSAYLSTVGFERRRKSLQGHFLDESDIARTGATRVEEVFRLVPGVQLRPSGMGYIIEFQRGQGQITNPALGNYCPPSYYIDGNYFPLPPNQTLTLPLVPGEILAIEVYSNLFSAPQQYQRRDSGCGIILIWTKRGVP
;
A
#
# COMPACT_ATOMS: atom_id res chain seq x y z
N MET A 1 26.74 9.45 -99.84
CA MET A 1 27.71 10.42 -100.38
C MET A 1 29.06 10.09 -99.76
N SER A 2 30.01 9.68 -100.63
CA SER A 2 31.48 9.70 -100.42
C SER A 2 32.05 8.81 -99.30
N SER A 3 33.16 8.07 -99.43
CA SER A 3 34.13 7.85 -100.50
C SER A 3 35.21 6.88 -99.96
N VAL A 4 35.50 5.81 -100.71
CA VAL A 4 36.85 5.25 -101.01
C VAL A 4 37.74 4.69 -99.86
N SER A 5 37.91 3.36 -99.86
CA SER A 5 39.14 2.50 -99.94
C SER A 5 40.54 3.06 -99.51
N PRO A 6 41.56 2.25 -99.10
CA PRO A 6 41.91 0.95 -99.71
C PRO A 6 42.50 -0.18 -98.83
N LEU A 7 42.71 -1.31 -99.52
CA LEU A 7 43.39 -2.55 -99.15
C LEU A 7 44.90 -2.40 -98.90
N HIS A 8 45.48 -3.46 -98.28
CA HIS A 8 46.80 -4.12 -98.41
C HIS A 8 47.29 -4.44 -96.99
N GLY A 9 47.55 -5.67 -96.54
CA GLY A 9 47.77 -6.96 -97.18
C GLY A 9 49.07 -7.54 -96.61
N THR A 10 49.04 -8.70 -95.94
CA THR A 10 50.17 -9.65 -95.90
C THR A 10 49.80 -10.97 -95.21
N ILE A 11 50.40 -12.03 -95.75
CA ILE A 11 50.18 -13.47 -95.58
C ILE A 11 50.95 -14.01 -94.36
N GLY A 12 50.44 -15.04 -93.69
CA GLY A 12 51.20 -15.88 -92.74
C GLY A 12 50.37 -17.02 -92.13
N PRO A 13 50.95 -18.19 -91.80
CA PRO A 13 50.43 -19.49 -92.21
C PRO A 13 49.55 -20.24 -91.17
N LEU A 14 48.87 -21.28 -91.67
CA LEU A 14 48.18 -22.33 -90.92
C LEU A 14 49.04 -22.88 -89.77
N LEU A 15 48.48 -22.91 -88.56
CA LEU A 15 48.96 -23.69 -87.43
C LEU A 15 47.75 -24.31 -86.71
N PHE A 16 47.71 -25.64 -86.69
CA PHE A 16 46.77 -26.45 -85.90
C PHE A 16 46.92 -26.08 -84.41
N ALA A 17 45.84 -25.66 -83.75
CA ALA A 17 45.78 -25.49 -82.30
C ALA A 17 44.70 -26.41 -81.70
N LEU A 18 45.14 -27.28 -80.80
CA LEU A 18 44.32 -28.22 -80.03
C LEU A 18 43.22 -27.47 -79.24
N ALA A 19 41.99 -27.94 -79.38
CA ALA A 19 40.88 -27.55 -78.52
C ALA A 19 41.13 -28.06 -77.09
N SER A 20 41.35 -27.13 -76.15
CA SER A 20 41.43 -27.43 -74.71
C SER A 20 40.02 -27.40 -74.12
N ILE A 21 39.53 -28.58 -73.70
CA ILE A 21 38.32 -28.72 -72.89
C ILE A 21 38.60 -28.06 -71.53
N ARG A 22 38.04 -26.86 -71.30
CA ARG A 22 38.01 -26.26 -69.96
C ARG A 22 36.97 -27.03 -69.13
N ALA A 23 37.46 -27.85 -68.21
CA ALA A 23 36.66 -28.33 -67.09
C ALA A 23 36.22 -27.12 -66.26
N GLY A 24 34.94 -26.74 -66.38
CA GLY A 24 34.32 -25.79 -65.48
C GLY A 24 34.30 -26.39 -64.08
N SER A 25 35.06 -25.82 -63.16
CA SER A 25 34.95 -26.11 -61.74
C SER A 25 33.54 -25.71 -61.29
N ALA A 26 32.65 -26.69 -61.20
CA ALA A 26 31.41 -26.54 -60.45
C ALA A 26 31.80 -26.19 -59.01
N ARG A 27 31.67 -24.92 -58.64
CA ARG A 27 31.58 -24.55 -57.23
C ARG A 27 30.38 -25.32 -56.70
N ALA A 28 30.63 -26.31 -55.85
CA ALA A 28 29.61 -26.85 -54.98
C ALA A 28 28.97 -25.64 -54.30
N GLN A 29 27.72 -25.34 -54.64
CA GLN A 29 26.89 -24.49 -53.81
C GLN A 29 26.84 -25.21 -52.47
N ALA A 30 27.44 -24.61 -51.44
CA ALA A 30 27.25 -25.07 -50.08
C ALA A 30 25.73 -25.12 -49.87
N THR A 31 25.19 -26.32 -49.75
CA THR A 31 23.84 -26.54 -49.24
C THR A 31 23.76 -25.73 -47.95
N PRO A 32 22.76 -24.84 -47.75
CA PRO A 32 22.62 -24.16 -46.48
C PRO A 32 22.58 -25.25 -45.41
N GLU A 33 23.60 -25.24 -44.55
CA GLU A 33 23.70 -26.16 -43.42
C GLU A 33 22.42 -25.94 -42.62
N GLY A 34 21.47 -26.88 -42.74
CA GLY A 34 20.14 -26.72 -42.17
C GLY A 34 20.32 -26.49 -40.69
N ASP A 35 19.83 -25.35 -40.20
CA ASP A 35 20.06 -24.89 -38.84
C ASP A 35 19.66 -26.00 -37.87
N THR A 36 20.66 -26.67 -37.28
CA THR A 36 20.48 -27.86 -36.43
C THR A 36 20.01 -27.48 -35.03
N THR A 37 19.91 -26.18 -34.77
CA THR A 37 19.54 -25.61 -33.49
C THR A 37 18.19 -24.89 -33.59
N ALA A 38 17.52 -24.79 -32.46
CA ALA A 38 16.30 -24.03 -32.32
C ALA A 38 16.55 -22.81 -31.41
N THR A 39 15.67 -21.82 -31.53
CA THR A 39 15.68 -20.61 -30.70
C THR A 39 14.33 -20.42 -30.04
N ILE A 40 14.31 -20.05 -28.76
CA ILE A 40 13.11 -19.62 -28.05
C ILE A 40 13.28 -18.16 -27.68
N ARG A 41 12.31 -17.32 -28.05
CA ARG A 41 12.20 -15.93 -27.60
C ARG A 41 10.93 -15.76 -26.78
N GLY A 42 10.99 -14.89 -25.79
CA GLY A 42 9.80 -14.63 -25.00
C GLY A 42 9.88 -13.41 -24.12
N ALA A 43 8.83 -13.23 -23.34
CA ALA A 43 8.77 -12.23 -22.29
C ALA A 43 8.15 -12.81 -21.02
N VAL A 44 8.51 -12.24 -19.88
CA VAL A 44 7.91 -12.51 -18.57
C VAL A 44 7.07 -11.31 -18.17
N TYR A 45 5.81 -11.56 -17.80
CA TYR A 45 4.85 -10.52 -17.38
C TYR A 45 4.26 -10.86 -16.02
N ASP A 46 4.27 -9.90 -15.10
CA ASP A 46 3.65 -10.04 -13.78
C ASP A 46 2.34 -9.25 -13.73
N SER A 47 1.22 -9.98 -13.74
CA SER A 47 -0.12 -9.40 -13.59
C SER A 47 -0.54 -9.18 -12.14
N LEU A 48 0.24 -9.66 -11.16
CA LEU A 48 -0.13 -9.65 -9.74
C LEU A 48 0.42 -8.44 -8.99
N LEU A 49 1.73 -8.22 -9.02
CA LEU A 49 2.37 -7.20 -8.19
C LEU A 49 2.73 -5.94 -8.99
N THR A 50 3.39 -6.10 -10.14
CA THR A 50 3.84 -4.96 -10.95
C THR A 50 2.81 -4.52 -11.99
N GLY A 51 1.96 -5.44 -12.45
CA GLY A 51 1.04 -5.19 -13.56
C GLY A 51 1.76 -4.95 -14.89
N GLY A 52 3.00 -5.44 -15.05
CA GLY A 52 3.88 -5.11 -16.16
C GLY A 52 4.98 -6.16 -16.45
N PRO A 53 5.88 -5.88 -17.41
CA PRO A 53 7.01 -6.76 -17.73
C PRO A 53 7.94 -6.93 -16.53
N LEU A 54 8.46 -8.14 -16.33
CA LEU A 54 9.28 -8.50 -15.18
C LEU A 54 10.76 -8.61 -15.56
N ALA A 55 11.55 -7.60 -15.20
CA ALA A 55 12.99 -7.57 -15.42
C ALA A 55 13.75 -8.45 -14.41
N GLY A 56 14.88 -9.04 -14.82
CA GLY A 56 15.72 -9.86 -13.95
C GLY A 56 15.13 -11.21 -13.51
N ALA A 57 14.00 -11.62 -14.10
CA ALA A 57 13.41 -12.93 -13.88
C ALA A 57 14.30 -14.02 -14.47
N GLU A 58 14.60 -15.05 -13.69
CA GLU A 58 15.40 -16.18 -14.14
C GLU A 58 14.47 -17.23 -14.74
N VAL A 59 14.50 -17.34 -16.07
CA VAL A 59 13.73 -18.30 -16.85
C VAL A 59 14.52 -19.60 -16.94
N TRP A 60 13.88 -20.69 -16.54
CA TRP A 60 14.46 -22.04 -16.53
C TRP A 60 13.83 -22.90 -17.60
N LEU A 61 14.66 -23.66 -18.32
CA LEU A 61 14.22 -24.73 -19.20
C LEU A 61 14.28 -26.04 -18.41
N GLU A 62 13.12 -26.50 -17.93
CA GLU A 62 13.02 -27.72 -17.13
C GLU A 62 13.57 -28.94 -17.89
N GLY A 63 14.23 -29.84 -17.15
CA GLY A 63 14.92 -31.00 -17.74
C GLY A 63 16.27 -30.64 -18.40
N THR A 64 16.72 -29.39 -18.30
CA THR A 64 18.05 -28.95 -18.74
C THR A 64 18.74 -28.12 -17.65
N ASN A 65 20.03 -27.84 -17.82
CA ASN A 65 20.78 -26.91 -16.96
C ASN A 65 20.88 -25.49 -17.56
N ARG A 66 19.95 -25.10 -18.45
CA ARG A 66 19.95 -23.77 -19.06
C ARG A 66 18.96 -22.85 -18.36
N SER A 67 19.45 -21.69 -17.92
CA SER A 67 18.65 -20.55 -17.51
C SER A 67 19.09 -19.28 -18.23
N VAL A 68 18.18 -18.31 -18.32
CA VAL A 68 18.44 -16.97 -18.85
C VAL A 68 17.72 -15.94 -17.99
N ARG A 69 18.27 -14.73 -17.88
CA ARG A 69 17.60 -13.61 -17.19
C ARG A 69 16.92 -12.69 -18.18
N THR A 70 15.75 -12.17 -17.80
CA THR A 70 15.04 -11.18 -18.60
C THR A 70 15.69 -9.80 -18.55
N ASP A 71 15.60 -9.05 -19.66
CA ASP A 71 16.02 -7.66 -19.78
C ASP A 71 15.06 -6.69 -19.04
N ASP A 72 15.35 -5.38 -19.05
CA ASP A 72 14.53 -4.34 -18.41
C ASP A 72 13.10 -4.25 -18.97
N ARG A 73 12.85 -4.83 -20.15
CA ARG A 73 11.52 -4.93 -20.77
C ARG A 73 10.91 -6.32 -20.60
N GLY A 74 11.47 -7.14 -19.70
CA GLY A 74 11.00 -8.48 -19.38
C GLY A 74 11.26 -9.51 -20.46
N ARG A 75 12.07 -9.23 -21.48
CA ARG A 75 12.30 -10.14 -22.62
C ARG A 75 13.49 -11.05 -22.38
N PHE A 76 13.44 -12.24 -22.98
CA PHE A 76 14.54 -13.20 -22.96
C PHE A 76 14.67 -13.92 -24.30
N GLU A 77 15.86 -14.46 -24.54
CA GLU A 77 16.17 -15.28 -25.70
C GLU A 77 17.10 -16.43 -25.31
N VAL A 78 16.76 -17.64 -25.75
CA VAL A 78 17.54 -18.86 -25.57
C VAL A 78 17.85 -19.43 -26.95
N THR A 79 19.13 -19.37 -27.33
CA THR A 79 19.63 -19.86 -28.63
C THR A 79 20.45 -21.14 -28.49
N GLY A 80 20.62 -21.86 -29.59
CA GLY A 80 21.52 -23.02 -29.64
C GLY A 80 21.01 -24.23 -28.85
N ILE A 81 19.68 -24.40 -28.74
CA ILE A 81 19.09 -25.59 -28.11
C ILE A 81 18.76 -26.63 -29.16
N ARG A 82 18.70 -27.90 -28.74
CA ARG A 82 18.29 -28.99 -29.65
C ARG A 82 16.80 -28.83 -29.96
N PRO A 83 16.35 -29.18 -31.18
CA PRO A 83 14.92 -29.25 -31.46
C PRO A 83 14.22 -30.23 -30.52
N GLY A 84 13.04 -29.87 -29.99
CA GLY A 84 12.34 -30.67 -29.00
C GLY A 84 11.26 -29.90 -28.24
N ARG A 85 10.56 -30.60 -27.33
CA ARG A 85 9.60 -29.98 -26.41
C ARG A 85 10.30 -29.57 -25.13
N TYR A 86 10.12 -28.32 -24.74
CA TYR A 86 10.69 -27.74 -23.53
C TYR A 86 9.58 -27.19 -22.65
N THR A 87 9.67 -27.44 -21.34
CA THR A 87 8.82 -26.77 -20.35
C THR A 87 9.61 -25.62 -19.74
N LEU A 88 9.02 -24.44 -19.74
CA LEU A 88 9.61 -23.21 -19.24
C LEU A 88 8.85 -22.73 -18.01
N THR A 89 9.59 -22.32 -17.00
CA THR A 89 9.08 -21.61 -15.82
C THR A 89 10.03 -20.47 -15.48
N PHE A 90 9.67 -19.62 -14.53
CA PHE A 90 10.56 -18.57 -14.08
C PHE A 90 10.53 -18.39 -12.56
N TYR A 91 11.64 -17.89 -12.04
CA TYR A 91 11.79 -17.46 -10.67
C TYR A 91 12.05 -15.95 -10.63
N HIS A 92 11.49 -15.29 -9.62
CA HIS A 92 11.79 -13.90 -9.32
C HIS A 92 11.72 -13.66 -7.81
N SER A 93 12.67 -12.89 -7.27
CA SER A 93 12.76 -12.63 -5.82
C SER A 93 11.51 -11.94 -5.25
N LEU A 94 10.86 -11.06 -6.02
CA LEU A 94 9.59 -10.42 -5.63
C LEU A 94 8.42 -11.42 -5.45
N LEU A 95 8.48 -12.58 -6.11
CA LEU A 95 7.43 -13.60 -6.08
C LEU A 95 7.75 -14.75 -5.13
N ASP A 96 9.03 -14.98 -4.80
CA ASP A 96 9.49 -16.10 -3.97
C ASP A 96 8.71 -16.23 -2.65
N SER A 97 8.57 -15.10 -1.99
CA SER A 97 7.89 -14.98 -0.71
C SER A 97 6.37 -15.11 -0.83
N THR A 98 5.79 -15.03 -2.04
CA THR A 98 4.35 -15.27 -2.30
C THR A 98 4.04 -16.75 -2.49
N ARG A 99 5.04 -17.62 -2.77
CA ARG A 99 4.87 -19.04 -3.19
C ARG A 99 3.74 -19.23 -4.22
N LEU A 100 3.39 -18.19 -4.96
CA LEU A 100 2.54 -18.26 -6.13
C LEU A 100 3.49 -18.58 -7.28
N ALA A 101 3.62 -19.86 -7.60
CA ALA A 101 4.47 -20.31 -8.69
C ALA A 101 3.84 -19.90 -10.02
N ALA A 102 4.66 -19.41 -10.95
CA ALA A 102 4.25 -19.28 -12.34
C ALA A 102 3.90 -20.66 -12.89
N SER A 103 2.79 -20.76 -13.63
CA SER A 103 2.42 -22.01 -14.28
C SER A 103 3.44 -22.33 -15.37
N PRO A 104 4.05 -23.53 -15.37
CA PRO A 104 5.00 -23.91 -16.41
C PRO A 104 4.32 -23.95 -17.79
N ILE A 105 5.00 -23.48 -18.83
CA ILE A 105 4.51 -23.48 -20.21
C ILE A 105 5.38 -24.40 -21.06
N THR A 106 4.76 -25.33 -21.77
CA THR A 106 5.47 -26.20 -22.73
C THR A 106 5.46 -25.60 -24.13
N VAL A 107 6.62 -25.53 -24.76
CA VAL A 107 6.86 -24.99 -26.12
C VAL A 107 7.57 -26.03 -26.97
N LEU A 108 7.18 -26.13 -28.25
CA LEU A 108 7.90 -26.91 -29.25
C LEU A 108 8.94 -26.01 -29.95
N ALA A 109 10.22 -26.35 -29.80
CA ALA A 109 11.32 -25.68 -30.47
C ALA A 109 11.73 -26.49 -31.71
N GLU A 110 11.60 -25.90 -32.89
CA GLU A 110 11.92 -26.54 -34.17
C GLU A 110 13.22 -26.00 -34.75
N ALA A 111 13.97 -26.85 -35.45
CA ALA A 111 15.25 -26.49 -36.06
C ALA A 111 15.08 -25.32 -37.05
N GLY A 112 15.92 -24.29 -36.93
CA GLY A 112 15.86 -23.10 -37.77
C GLY A 112 14.64 -22.19 -37.59
N ARG A 113 13.81 -22.45 -36.56
CA ARG A 113 12.66 -21.61 -36.22
C ARG A 113 12.81 -20.96 -34.86
N VAL A 114 12.19 -19.80 -34.74
CA VAL A 114 12.05 -19.08 -33.47
C VAL A 114 10.69 -19.39 -32.88
N ALA A 115 10.68 -20.14 -31.78
CA ALA A 115 9.47 -20.33 -30.99
C ALA A 115 9.27 -19.12 -30.07
N SER A 116 8.04 -18.61 -29.99
CA SER A 116 7.69 -17.47 -29.15
C SER A 116 6.86 -17.91 -27.94
N VAL A 117 7.14 -17.38 -26.76
CA VAL A 117 6.41 -17.70 -25.52
C VAL A 117 6.21 -16.47 -24.63
N LEU A 118 5.07 -16.42 -23.94
CA LEU A 118 4.80 -15.43 -22.89
C LEU A 118 4.62 -16.17 -21.57
N LEU A 119 5.53 -15.97 -20.63
CA LEU A 119 5.44 -16.51 -19.28
C LEU A 119 4.75 -15.48 -18.40
N THR A 120 3.72 -15.89 -17.66
CA THR A 120 2.99 -14.98 -16.77
C THR A 120 2.88 -15.53 -15.36
N THR A 121 2.79 -14.63 -14.39
CA THR A 121 2.26 -15.00 -13.07
C THR A 121 0.80 -15.49 -13.19
N PRO A 122 0.27 -16.21 -12.19
CA PRO A 122 -1.16 -16.48 -12.11
C PRO A 122 -1.98 -15.19 -12.23
N SER A 123 -3.17 -15.26 -12.84
CA SER A 123 -4.05 -14.09 -12.91
C SER A 123 -4.52 -13.70 -11.50
N PRO A 124 -4.80 -12.41 -11.24
CA PRO A 124 -5.30 -12.03 -9.93
C PRO A 124 -6.63 -12.70 -9.55
N THR A 125 -7.49 -12.97 -10.53
CA THR A 125 -8.71 -13.77 -10.33
C THR A 125 -8.38 -15.18 -9.86
N SER A 126 -7.41 -15.84 -10.49
CA SER A 126 -6.98 -17.18 -10.08
C SER A 126 -6.41 -17.20 -8.66
N VAL A 127 -5.61 -16.19 -8.29
CA VAL A 127 -5.06 -16.04 -6.94
C VAL A 127 -6.17 -15.75 -5.93
N HIS A 128 -7.10 -14.86 -6.25
CA HIS A 128 -8.24 -14.56 -5.41
C HIS A 128 -9.09 -15.81 -5.16
N SER A 129 -9.47 -16.56 -6.20
CA SER A 129 -10.24 -17.79 -6.05
C SER A 129 -9.52 -18.86 -5.23
N ALA A 130 -8.19 -18.91 -5.28
CA ALA A 130 -7.40 -19.85 -4.48
C ALA A 130 -7.28 -19.44 -3.00
N LEU A 131 -7.12 -18.14 -2.73
CA LEU A 131 -6.88 -17.61 -1.38
C LEU A 131 -8.17 -17.27 -0.62
N CYS A 132 -9.19 -16.81 -1.33
CA CYS A 132 -10.46 -16.32 -0.81
C CYS A 132 -11.64 -16.97 -1.57
N PRO A 133 -11.79 -18.30 -1.50
CA PRO A 133 -12.75 -19.05 -2.33
C PRO A 133 -14.23 -18.72 -2.05
N HIS A 134 -14.53 -18.12 -0.90
CA HIS A 134 -15.89 -17.79 -0.47
C HIS A 134 -16.23 -16.31 -0.62
N ASP A 135 -15.29 -15.49 -1.08
CA ASP A 135 -15.46 -14.05 -1.19
C ASP A 135 -15.65 -13.62 -2.65
N PRO A 136 -16.53 -12.65 -2.94
CA PRO A 136 -16.65 -12.10 -4.27
C PRO A 136 -15.52 -11.11 -4.57
N LEU A 137 -14.98 -11.16 -5.78
CA LEU A 137 -14.06 -10.14 -6.29
C LEU A 137 -14.89 -8.95 -6.83
N ALA A 138 -15.22 -7.99 -5.96
CA ALA A 138 -16.06 -6.84 -6.31
C ALA A 138 -15.53 -5.55 -5.66
N ASN A 139 -14.65 -4.82 -6.37
CA ASN A 139 -13.87 -3.66 -5.87
C ASN A 139 -13.02 -3.94 -4.62
N THR A 140 -12.94 -5.21 -4.24
CA THR A 140 -12.13 -5.76 -3.16
C THR A 140 -11.00 -6.60 -3.73
N GLY A 141 -9.98 -6.81 -2.92
CA GLY A 141 -8.82 -7.63 -3.21
C GLY A 141 -8.36 -8.44 -2.02
N VAL A 142 -7.24 -9.13 -2.23
CA VAL A 142 -6.57 -9.95 -1.22
C VAL A 142 -5.26 -9.29 -0.83
N VAL A 143 -5.03 -9.16 0.47
CA VAL A 143 -3.72 -8.81 1.00
C VAL A 143 -3.08 -10.06 1.62
N LEU A 144 -1.98 -10.52 1.04
CA LEU A 144 -1.13 -11.54 1.63
C LEU A 144 -0.10 -10.88 2.56
N ALA A 145 -0.30 -11.04 3.86
CA ALA A 145 0.64 -10.57 4.87
C ALA A 145 1.66 -11.67 5.23
N LEU A 146 2.95 -11.34 5.27
CA LEU A 146 3.99 -12.22 5.80
C LEU A 146 4.49 -11.68 7.14
N THR A 147 4.34 -12.46 8.20
CA THR A 147 4.82 -12.11 9.54
C THR A 147 6.21 -12.68 9.78
N VAL A 148 7.18 -11.80 10.04
CA VAL A 148 8.60 -12.14 10.18
C VAL A 148 9.11 -11.70 11.56
N ASP A 149 9.99 -12.49 12.18
CA ASP A 149 10.62 -12.17 13.45
C ASP A 149 11.73 -11.12 13.25
N GLY A 150 11.51 -9.92 13.78
CA GLY A 150 12.42 -8.78 13.68
C GLY A 150 13.63 -8.85 14.61
N THR A 151 13.70 -9.83 15.52
CA THR A 151 14.84 -9.97 16.46
C THR A 151 16.00 -10.81 15.89
N ARG A 152 15.75 -11.56 14.82
CA ARG A 152 16.72 -12.48 14.19
C ARG A 152 16.88 -12.19 12.70
N GLY A 153 17.52 -11.06 12.38
CA GLY A 153 18.01 -10.78 11.02
C GLY A 153 17.01 -10.96 9.87
N GLY A 154 15.69 -10.76 10.11
CA GLY A 154 14.67 -10.67 9.06
C GLY A 154 14.33 -11.95 8.26
N GLY A 155 14.73 -13.15 8.71
CA GLY A 155 14.56 -14.38 7.93
C GLY A 155 13.56 -15.42 8.48
N VAL A 156 13.21 -15.35 9.76
CA VAL A 156 12.37 -16.38 10.41
C VAL A 156 10.91 -15.95 10.39
N THR A 157 10.04 -16.77 9.80
CA THR A 157 8.60 -16.52 9.77
C THR A 157 7.94 -16.86 11.10
N VAL A 158 6.94 -16.07 11.48
CA VAL A 158 6.21 -16.20 12.75
C VAL A 158 4.83 -16.79 12.49
N ALA A 159 4.52 -17.96 13.08
CA ALA A 159 3.19 -18.57 13.02
C ALA A 159 2.27 -18.10 14.16
N GLY A 160 0.96 -18.17 13.94
CA GLY A 160 -0.08 -17.93 14.94
C GLY A 160 -0.33 -16.45 15.29
N ALA A 161 0.43 -15.51 14.71
CA ALA A 161 0.26 -14.08 14.94
C ALA A 161 -1.09 -13.62 14.39
N ARG A 162 -1.82 -12.81 15.16
CA ARG A 162 -3.05 -12.17 14.67
C ARG A 162 -2.66 -11.00 13.77
N VAL A 163 -3.21 -10.99 12.57
CA VAL A 163 -3.07 -9.89 11.62
C VAL A 163 -4.45 -9.33 11.32
N THR A 164 -4.59 -8.01 11.37
CA THR A 164 -5.81 -7.29 10.99
C THR A 164 -5.51 -6.30 9.87
N ALA A 165 -6.47 -6.14 8.96
CA ALA A 165 -6.57 -5.03 8.02
C ALA A 165 -7.76 -4.19 8.46
N GLU A 166 -7.58 -2.88 8.60
CA GLU A 166 -8.60 -1.98 9.15
C GLU A 166 -8.83 -0.80 8.20
N TRP A 167 -10.11 -0.49 7.93
CA TRP A 167 -10.56 0.62 7.09
C TRP A 167 -11.98 1.06 7.46
N THR A 168 -12.42 2.17 6.87
CA THR A 168 -13.79 2.70 7.05
C THR A 168 -14.47 2.81 5.69
N GLU A 169 -15.66 2.23 5.55
CA GLU A 169 -16.47 2.23 4.33
C GLU A 169 -17.63 3.22 4.48
N LEU A 170 -17.95 3.98 3.41
CA LEU A 170 -19.18 4.78 3.35
C LEU A 170 -20.26 3.99 2.60
N ARG A 171 -21.35 3.70 3.30
CA ARG A 171 -22.52 3.00 2.76
C ARG A 171 -23.62 3.98 2.44
N PHE A 172 -24.24 3.80 1.28
CA PHE A 172 -25.42 4.55 0.90
C PHE A 172 -26.65 3.64 0.98
N GLU A 173 -27.58 4.01 1.84
CA GLU A 173 -28.95 3.49 1.87
C GLU A 173 -29.90 4.61 1.38
N PRO A 174 -31.11 4.30 0.87
CA PRO A 174 -32.04 5.33 0.43
C PRO A 174 -32.30 6.36 1.53
N GLY A 175 -31.80 7.59 1.33
CA GLY A 175 -31.94 8.70 2.28
C GLY A 175 -30.98 8.67 3.49
N LEU A 176 -30.04 7.74 3.56
CA LEU A 176 -29.09 7.63 4.68
C LEU A 176 -27.67 7.27 4.19
N ALA A 177 -26.69 8.11 4.53
CA ALA A 177 -25.28 7.78 4.39
C ALA A 177 -24.73 7.33 5.74
N ARG A 178 -24.11 6.15 5.80
CA ARG A 178 -23.58 5.58 7.04
C ARG A 178 -22.14 5.15 6.88
N TRP A 179 -21.29 5.64 7.77
CA TRP A 179 -19.92 5.18 7.87
C TRP A 179 -19.86 3.89 8.69
N GLU A 180 -19.23 2.86 8.14
CA GLU A 180 -19.08 1.56 8.79
C GLU A 180 -17.60 1.18 8.89
N PRO A 181 -17.08 1.02 10.11
CA PRO A 181 -15.84 0.32 10.33
C PRO A 181 -15.78 -1.08 9.78
N ARG A 182 -14.68 -1.41 9.12
CA ARG A 182 -14.44 -2.72 8.56
C ARG A 182 -13.07 -3.25 8.96
N VAL A 183 -13.05 -4.55 9.19
CA VAL A 183 -11.86 -5.27 9.64
C VAL A 183 -11.84 -6.62 8.96
N ALA A 184 -10.76 -6.93 8.28
CA ALA A 184 -10.42 -8.30 7.92
C ALA A 184 -9.41 -8.82 8.95
N THR A 185 -9.60 -10.05 9.43
CA THR A 185 -8.71 -10.67 10.42
C THR A 185 -8.26 -12.02 9.91
N ALA A 186 -6.97 -12.32 10.09
CA ALA A 186 -6.40 -13.63 9.85
C ALA A 186 -5.37 -13.97 10.92
N ARG A 187 -4.99 -15.25 10.98
CA ARG A 187 -3.83 -15.70 11.74
C ARG A 187 -2.76 -16.19 10.77
N SER A 188 -1.50 -15.94 11.10
CA SER A 188 -0.41 -16.44 10.29
C SER A 188 -0.29 -17.97 10.41
N ASP A 189 -0.11 -18.66 9.29
CA ASP A 189 0.10 -20.10 9.23
C ASP A 189 1.54 -20.51 9.63
N SER A 190 1.89 -21.79 9.49
CA SER A 190 3.24 -22.30 9.78
C SER A 190 4.34 -21.69 8.92
N SER A 191 3.99 -21.11 7.78
CA SER A 191 4.90 -20.35 6.91
C SER A 191 4.88 -18.84 7.16
N GLY A 192 4.19 -18.41 8.22
CA GLY A 192 4.03 -17.00 8.60
C GLY A 192 3.08 -16.21 7.71
N ARG A 193 2.23 -16.86 6.92
CA ARG A 193 1.32 -16.18 5.99
C ARG A 193 -0.04 -15.96 6.61
N ALA A 194 -0.55 -14.74 6.51
CA ALA A 194 -1.92 -14.39 6.85
C ALA A 194 -2.61 -13.81 5.61
N VAL A 195 -3.73 -14.42 5.22
CA VAL A 195 -4.52 -14.00 4.05
C VAL A 195 -5.68 -13.14 4.51
N LEU A 196 -5.74 -11.89 4.07
CA LEU A 196 -6.82 -10.96 4.37
C LEU A 196 -7.66 -10.73 3.11
N CYS A 197 -8.89 -11.22 3.13
CA CYS A 197 -9.86 -11.11 2.03
C CYS A 197 -10.77 -9.88 2.22
N ASN A 198 -11.49 -9.50 1.15
CA ASN A 198 -12.40 -8.34 1.12
C ASN A 198 -11.75 -7.00 1.47
N VAL A 199 -10.46 -6.84 1.19
CA VAL A 199 -9.74 -5.59 1.45
C VAL A 199 -10.04 -4.61 0.31
N PRO A 200 -10.46 -3.36 0.57
CA PRO A 200 -10.78 -2.41 -0.49
C PRO A 200 -9.53 -2.06 -1.31
N THR A 201 -9.73 -1.83 -2.60
CA THR A 201 -8.61 -1.61 -3.53
C THR A 201 -8.24 -0.14 -3.74
N ASP A 202 -9.10 0.78 -3.31
CA ASP A 202 -9.10 2.21 -3.63
C ASP A 202 -8.79 3.12 -2.44
N VAL A 203 -8.61 2.56 -1.24
CA VAL A 203 -8.25 3.30 -0.03
C VAL A 203 -6.99 2.71 0.63
N THR A 204 -6.30 3.53 1.40
CA THR A 204 -5.21 3.09 2.28
C THR A 204 -5.78 2.24 3.42
N VAL A 205 -5.22 1.05 3.59
CA VAL A 205 -5.60 0.11 4.63
C VAL A 205 -4.47 -0.01 5.65
N LEU A 206 -4.80 0.06 6.93
CA LEU A 206 -3.82 -0.16 7.99
C LEU A 206 -3.76 -1.64 8.30
N LEU A 207 -2.62 -2.27 7.99
CA LEU A 207 -2.29 -3.58 8.52
C LEU A 207 -1.69 -3.46 9.90
N ARG A 208 -2.18 -4.29 10.82
CA ARG A 208 -1.65 -4.47 12.16
C ARG A 208 -1.31 -5.94 12.40
N GLY A 209 -0.17 -6.19 13.02
CA GLY A 209 0.22 -7.52 13.46
C GLY A 209 0.87 -7.45 14.84
N GLN A 210 0.59 -8.41 15.71
CA GLN A 210 1.13 -8.39 17.07
C GLN A 210 1.38 -9.81 17.60
N LEU A 211 2.50 -9.96 18.31
CA LEU A 211 2.79 -11.11 19.17
C LEU A 211 2.25 -10.84 20.59
N ALA A 212 1.90 -11.89 21.34
CA ALA A 212 1.26 -11.76 22.67
C ALA A 212 1.96 -10.76 23.60
N ASP A 213 3.30 -10.77 23.63
CA ASP A 213 4.12 -9.90 24.48
C ASP A 213 4.92 -8.85 23.66
N GLY A 214 4.47 -8.56 22.44
CA GLY A 214 5.13 -7.64 21.53
C GLY A 214 4.32 -6.37 21.29
N PRO A 215 4.95 -5.27 20.86
CA PRO A 215 4.24 -4.08 20.41
C PRO A 215 3.54 -4.35 19.07
N SER A 216 2.45 -3.65 18.78
CA SER A 216 1.70 -3.82 17.52
C SER A 216 2.52 -3.30 16.33
N ALA A 217 2.97 -4.17 15.44
CA ALA A 217 3.58 -3.78 14.17
C ALA A 217 2.52 -3.20 13.23
N MET A 218 2.89 -2.19 12.46
CA MET A 218 1.97 -1.47 11.57
C MET A 218 2.56 -1.28 10.18
N ARG A 219 1.68 -1.40 9.18
CA ARG A 219 2.00 -1.09 7.80
C ARG A 219 0.80 -0.53 7.05
N ALA A 220 0.94 0.67 6.48
CA ALA A 220 -0.04 1.19 5.54
C ALA A 220 0.10 0.48 4.19
N VAL A 221 -1.01 0.04 3.62
CA VAL A 221 -1.06 -0.69 2.35
C VAL A 221 -2.09 -0.04 1.43
N GLU A 222 -1.66 0.28 0.22
CA GLU A 222 -2.54 0.76 -0.85
C GLU A 222 -2.48 -0.21 -2.03
N LEU A 223 -3.64 -0.70 -2.40
CA LEU A 223 -3.77 -1.63 -3.52
C LEU A 223 -3.82 -0.92 -4.88
N ASN A 224 -4.16 0.37 -4.92
CA ASN A 224 -4.23 1.20 -6.14
C ASN A 224 -5.04 0.54 -7.27
N GLY A 225 -6.23 0.04 -6.93
CA GLY A 225 -7.12 -0.68 -7.85
C GLY A 225 -6.69 -2.11 -8.17
N ARG A 226 -5.55 -2.60 -7.64
CA ARG A 226 -5.11 -3.98 -7.86
C ARG A 226 -5.87 -4.94 -6.93
N PRO A 227 -6.39 -6.06 -7.45
CA PRO A 227 -7.10 -7.07 -6.65
C PRO A 227 -6.17 -7.93 -5.77
N PHE A 228 -4.85 -7.74 -5.83
CA PHE A 228 -3.88 -8.44 -5.00
C PHE A 228 -2.81 -7.47 -4.48
N GLY A 229 -2.45 -7.63 -3.21
CA GLY A 229 -1.34 -6.92 -2.58
C GLY A 229 -0.56 -7.82 -1.64
N ARG A 230 0.69 -7.44 -1.41
CA ARG A 230 1.60 -8.11 -0.49
C ARG A 230 2.15 -7.12 0.52
N ALA A 231 2.22 -7.54 1.77
CA ALA A 231 2.87 -6.76 2.81
C ALA A 231 3.60 -7.65 3.82
N ASP A 232 4.82 -7.30 4.15
CA ASP A 232 5.57 -7.92 5.23
C ASP A 232 5.39 -7.10 6.51
N LEU A 233 5.13 -7.78 7.62
CA LEU A 233 5.06 -7.23 8.98
C LEU A 233 6.19 -7.84 9.82
N LEU A 234 7.15 -7.00 10.20
CA LEU A 234 8.18 -7.38 11.15
C LEU A 234 7.61 -7.27 12.56
N LEU A 235 7.47 -8.42 13.22
CA LEU A 235 6.98 -8.54 14.59
C LEU A 235 8.17 -8.75 15.53
N VAL A 236 8.12 -8.14 16.70
CA VAL A 236 9.15 -8.31 17.74
C VAL A 236 8.49 -8.75 19.05
N ARG A 237 9.26 -9.42 19.91
CA ARG A 237 8.84 -9.77 21.28
C ARG A 237 9.44 -8.76 22.27
N GLY A 238 8.71 -8.48 23.34
CA GLY A 238 9.14 -7.59 24.41
C GLY A 238 9.18 -6.12 24.03
N GLY A 239 9.64 -5.28 24.97
CA GLY A 239 9.75 -3.83 24.81
C GLY A 239 11.05 -3.37 24.14
N VAL A 240 11.50 -4.07 23.09
CA VAL A 240 12.69 -3.64 22.35
C VAL A 240 12.43 -2.31 21.66
N THR A 241 13.36 -1.38 21.78
CA THR A 241 13.29 -0.06 21.14
C THR A 241 14.52 0.23 20.29
N GLY A 242 14.38 1.15 19.37
CA GLY A 242 15.45 1.70 18.54
C GLY A 242 15.30 3.21 18.39
N THR A 243 16.11 3.78 17.49
CA THR A 243 16.09 5.22 17.20
C THR A 243 15.75 5.44 15.73
N VAL A 244 14.93 6.44 15.44
CA VAL A 244 14.75 6.96 14.07
C VAL A 244 15.38 8.34 14.00
N ILE A 245 16.31 8.52 13.07
CA ILE A 245 16.96 9.79 12.77
C ILE A 245 16.59 10.20 11.36
N GLY A 246 16.53 11.49 11.07
CA GLY A 246 16.15 11.91 9.74
C GLY A 246 16.05 13.41 9.58
N VAL A 247 15.49 13.81 8.44
CA VAL A 247 15.16 15.19 8.12
C VAL A 247 13.71 15.30 7.68
N VAL A 248 13.08 16.42 8.04
CA VAL A 248 11.75 16.82 7.57
C VAL A 248 11.91 18.01 6.64
N GLY A 249 11.41 17.86 5.42
CA GLY A 249 11.42 18.92 4.40
C GLY A 249 10.03 19.19 3.86
N THR A 250 9.92 20.22 3.02
CA THR A 250 8.73 20.55 2.25
C THR A 250 8.91 20.10 0.79
N GLY A 251 7.82 20.01 0.02
CA GLY A 251 7.90 19.72 -1.43
C GLY A 251 8.78 20.68 -2.24
N ARG A 252 9.13 21.86 -1.70
CA ARG A 252 10.05 22.83 -2.30
C ARG A 252 11.52 22.67 -1.86
N GLY A 253 11.84 21.61 -1.11
CA GLY A 253 13.18 21.32 -0.60
C GLY A 253 13.62 22.14 0.61
N ALA A 254 12.77 23.04 1.13
CA ALA A 254 13.06 23.78 2.36
C ALA A 254 12.90 22.88 3.59
N ALA A 255 13.78 23.05 4.59
CA ALA A 255 13.67 22.39 5.89
C ALA A 255 12.39 22.81 6.63
N ALA A 256 11.76 21.85 7.31
CA ALA A 256 10.57 22.09 8.11
C ALA A 256 10.95 22.21 9.60
N ALA A 257 11.48 23.37 9.98
CA ALA A 257 11.84 23.67 11.36
C ALA A 257 10.64 23.58 12.31
N GLY A 258 10.85 23.01 13.50
CA GLY A 258 9.80 22.83 14.51
C GLY A 258 8.73 21.80 14.12
N ALA A 259 8.92 21.02 13.05
CA ALA A 259 8.00 19.95 12.70
C ALA A 259 7.95 18.90 13.82
N LEU A 260 6.74 18.57 14.28
CA LEU A 260 6.52 17.50 15.24
C LEU A 260 6.63 16.16 14.52
N VAL A 261 7.58 15.32 14.96
CA VAL A 261 7.80 13.97 14.46
C VAL A 261 7.39 12.96 15.52
N SER A 262 6.51 12.02 15.19
CA SER A 262 6.01 11.02 16.13
C SER A 262 6.04 9.60 15.56
N ALA A 263 6.19 8.61 16.44
CA ALA A 263 5.92 7.23 16.11
C ALA A 263 4.40 6.99 16.22
N VAL A 264 3.78 6.65 15.09
CA VAL A 264 2.34 6.44 15.02
C VAL A 264 1.92 5.34 15.99
N GLY A 265 0.80 5.55 16.69
CA GLY A 265 0.27 4.62 17.68
C GLY A 265 1.01 4.56 19.02
N THR A 266 1.97 5.47 19.28
CA THR A 266 2.63 5.62 20.59
C THR A 266 2.67 7.09 21.02
N GLU A 267 3.11 7.36 22.25
CA GLU A 267 3.35 8.73 22.76
C GLU A 267 4.74 9.28 22.36
N THR A 268 5.54 8.47 21.68
CA THR A 268 6.92 8.79 21.33
C THR A 268 6.96 9.89 20.28
N ARG A 269 7.56 11.04 20.61
CA ARG A 269 7.63 12.21 19.74
C ARG A 269 8.87 13.06 19.99
N THR A 270 9.24 13.86 18.99
CA THR A 270 10.34 14.82 19.02
C THR A 270 10.03 15.99 18.07
N GLU A 271 10.73 17.10 18.18
CA GLU A 271 10.63 18.23 17.25
C GLU A 271 11.88 18.28 16.37
N ALA A 272 11.69 18.66 15.10
CA ALA A 272 12.78 18.89 14.17
C ALA A 272 13.49 20.23 14.48
N ASP A 273 14.82 20.25 14.37
CA ASP A 273 15.64 21.46 14.53
C ASP A 273 15.46 22.45 13.37
N ASP A 274 16.19 23.57 13.40
CA ASP A 274 16.10 24.63 12.39
C ASP A 274 16.50 24.16 10.98
N GLU A 275 17.31 23.11 10.88
CA GLU A 275 17.67 22.43 9.64
C GLU A 275 16.72 21.27 9.29
N GLY A 276 15.62 21.10 10.04
CA GLY A 276 14.64 20.05 9.85
C GLY A 276 15.11 18.67 10.33
N ARG A 277 16.28 18.56 10.97
CA ARG A 277 16.82 17.30 11.46
C ARG A 277 16.11 16.89 12.74
N PHE A 278 15.89 15.60 12.91
CA PHE A 278 15.26 15.07 14.11
C PHE A 278 15.94 13.80 14.61
N LEU A 279 15.77 13.55 15.91
CA LEU A 279 16.18 12.33 16.58
C LEU A 279 15.02 11.85 17.47
N LEU A 280 14.36 10.77 17.02
CA LEU A 280 13.24 10.13 17.70
C LEU A 280 13.74 8.88 18.42
N ARG A 281 13.91 8.96 19.75
CA ARG A 281 14.35 7.85 20.61
C ARG A 281 13.18 6.96 21.01
N GLU A 282 13.49 5.77 21.54
CA GLU A 282 12.51 4.88 22.19
C GLU A 282 11.37 4.44 21.26
N VAL A 283 11.65 4.32 19.96
CA VAL A 283 10.67 3.81 19.00
C VAL A 283 10.60 2.30 19.14
N ALA A 284 9.41 1.76 19.42
CA ALA A 284 9.20 0.32 19.53
C ALA A 284 9.69 -0.42 18.27
N GLY A 285 10.32 -1.59 18.47
CA GLY A 285 10.85 -2.38 17.36
C GLY A 285 9.77 -2.96 16.43
N GLY A 286 10.19 -3.40 15.24
CA GLY A 286 9.33 -3.98 14.21
C GLY A 286 8.92 -2.99 13.11
N SER A 287 7.89 -3.34 12.34
CA SER A 287 7.31 -2.43 11.35
C SER A 287 6.56 -1.29 12.03
N ARG A 288 6.94 -0.05 11.71
CA ARG A 288 6.39 1.18 12.30
C ARG A 288 6.04 2.19 11.21
N ILE A 289 5.18 3.13 11.56
CA ILE A 289 4.93 4.31 10.76
C ILE A 289 5.44 5.50 11.58
N VAL A 290 6.25 6.36 10.95
CA VAL A 290 6.67 7.64 11.52
C VAL A 290 5.94 8.73 10.78
N GLU A 291 5.38 9.68 11.52
CA GLU A 291 4.63 10.80 10.96
C GLU A 291 5.31 12.12 11.30
N ALA A 292 5.41 13.01 10.32
CA ALA A 292 5.80 14.40 10.54
C ALA A 292 4.62 15.34 10.31
N ARG A 293 4.49 16.34 11.17
CA ARG A 293 3.44 17.37 11.13
C ARG A 293 4.08 18.74 11.30
N ALA A 294 3.69 19.71 10.48
CA ALA A 294 4.04 21.11 10.66
C ALA A 294 2.85 22.00 10.31
N VAL A 295 2.79 23.18 10.92
CA VAL A 295 1.69 24.14 10.72
C VAL A 295 1.61 24.55 9.26
N GLY A 296 0.41 24.52 8.69
CA GLY A 296 0.14 24.89 7.31
C GLY A 296 0.37 23.77 6.30
N PHE A 297 1.03 22.66 6.66
CA PHE A 297 1.33 21.57 5.73
C PHE A 297 0.45 20.35 5.97
N ARG A 298 0.19 19.56 4.91
CA ARG A 298 -0.42 18.24 5.08
C ARG A 298 0.62 17.29 5.74
N PRO A 299 0.26 16.55 6.80
CA PRO A 299 1.14 15.57 7.42
C PRO A 299 1.68 14.54 6.42
N ALA A 300 2.90 14.08 6.64
CA ALA A 300 3.52 13.04 5.84
C ALA A 300 3.89 11.85 6.72
N GLN A 301 3.69 10.65 6.19
CA GLN A 301 3.96 9.40 6.87
C GLN A 301 4.98 8.58 6.09
N VAL A 302 5.89 7.93 6.81
CA VAL A 302 6.88 7.02 6.24
C VAL A 302 6.86 5.68 6.96
N GLN A 303 6.88 4.61 6.16
CA GLN A 303 7.05 3.25 6.69
C GLN A 303 8.51 3.05 7.10
N VAL A 304 8.73 2.59 8.33
CA VAL A 304 10.08 2.28 8.84
C VAL A 304 10.13 0.89 9.43
N ILE A 305 11.31 0.28 9.39
CA ILE A 305 11.61 -0.95 10.12
C ILE A 305 12.62 -0.57 11.20
N VAL A 306 12.24 -0.77 12.45
CA VAL A 306 13.08 -0.48 13.61
C VAL A 306 13.61 -1.78 14.19
N ALA A 307 14.91 -2.02 14.05
CA ALA A 307 15.58 -3.12 14.74
C ALA A 307 16.01 -2.68 16.16
N PRO A 308 16.08 -3.61 17.13
CA PRO A 308 16.51 -3.29 18.49
C PRO A 308 17.90 -2.65 18.52
N GLY A 309 18.04 -1.49 19.18
CA GLY A 309 19.33 -0.82 19.35
C GLY A 309 19.93 -0.18 18.09
N GLU A 310 19.29 -0.31 16.93
CA GLU A 310 19.74 0.32 15.68
C GLU A 310 19.12 1.70 15.48
N ALA A 311 19.86 2.56 14.78
CA ALA A 311 19.38 3.85 14.31
C ALA A 311 18.98 3.76 12.83
N ARG A 312 17.72 4.05 12.52
CA ARG A 312 17.22 4.08 11.14
C ARG A 312 17.13 5.49 10.59
N ARG A 313 17.72 5.73 9.42
CA ARG A 313 17.64 7.01 8.69
C ARG A 313 16.40 7.06 7.81
N VAL A 314 15.70 8.18 7.84
CA VAL A 314 14.57 8.47 6.95
C VAL A 314 14.57 9.92 6.50
N GLU A 315 13.88 10.18 5.40
CA GLU A 315 13.56 11.51 4.90
C GLU A 315 12.05 11.62 4.81
N ILE A 316 11.47 12.71 5.32
CA ILE A 316 10.03 12.93 5.36
C ILE A 316 9.72 14.25 4.67
N THR A 317 8.98 14.19 3.55
CA THR A 317 8.56 15.37 2.81
C THR A 317 7.10 15.66 3.10
N LEU A 318 6.84 16.79 3.76
CA LEU A 318 5.49 17.27 4.04
C LEU A 318 4.72 17.55 2.75
N GLY A 319 3.43 17.25 2.76
CA GLY A 319 2.54 17.53 1.64
C GLY A 319 2.22 19.02 1.53
N ASP A 320 1.70 19.43 0.37
CA ASP A 320 1.44 20.83 0.06
C ASP A 320 0.53 21.54 1.07
N THR A 321 0.69 22.86 1.11
CA THR A 321 0.04 23.75 2.06
C THR A 321 -1.47 23.72 1.86
N VAL A 322 -2.23 23.43 2.92
CA VAL A 322 -3.70 23.46 2.86
C VAL A 322 -4.15 24.91 3.00
N GLN A 323 -4.31 25.63 1.88
CA GLN A 323 -5.05 26.89 1.91
C GLN A 323 -6.54 26.58 2.03
N VAL A 324 -7.11 26.73 3.23
CA VAL A 324 -8.57 26.80 3.39
C VAL A 324 -8.91 27.94 4.34
N LEU A 325 -9.28 29.08 3.76
CA LEU A 325 -10.30 29.94 4.34
C LEU A 325 -11.53 29.79 3.45
N ALA A 326 -12.42 28.85 3.81
CA ALA A 326 -13.78 28.91 3.28
C ALA A 326 -14.53 29.95 4.13
N PRO A 327 -15.18 30.96 3.53
CA PRO A 327 -16.05 31.86 4.30
C PRO A 327 -17.14 31.04 4.99
N ILE A 328 -17.49 31.42 6.22
CA ILE A 328 -18.64 30.88 6.94
C ILE A 328 -19.85 30.99 6.00
N SER A 329 -20.37 29.86 5.53
CA SER A 329 -21.50 29.88 4.62
C SER A 329 -22.79 30.05 5.43
N VAL A 330 -23.68 30.93 4.97
CA VAL A 330 -25.01 31.17 5.57
C VAL A 330 -25.80 29.85 5.70
N ALA A 331 -25.59 28.93 4.75
CA ALA A 331 -26.18 27.59 4.76
C ALA A 331 -25.75 26.74 5.97
N GLY A 332 -24.49 26.81 6.40
CA GLY A 332 -24.00 26.09 7.59
C GLY A 332 -24.69 26.53 8.88
N SER A 333 -24.85 27.85 9.07
CA SER A 333 -25.56 28.40 10.24
C SER A 333 -27.05 28.01 10.26
N ALA A 334 -27.71 28.02 9.10
CA ALA A 334 -29.10 27.58 8.96
C ALA A 334 -29.25 26.07 9.26
N TYR A 335 -28.30 25.25 8.81
CA TYR A 335 -28.26 23.82 9.10
C TYR A 335 -28.09 23.55 10.61
N LEU A 336 -27.12 24.19 11.27
CA LEU A 336 -26.89 24.05 12.72
C LEU A 336 -28.13 24.45 13.55
N SER A 337 -28.87 25.48 13.11
CA SER A 337 -30.14 25.87 13.71
C SER A 337 -31.21 24.79 13.54
N THR A 338 -31.32 24.22 12.34
CA THR A 338 -32.29 23.16 11.99
C THR A 338 -32.06 21.88 12.80
N VAL A 339 -30.82 21.41 12.92
CA VAL A 339 -30.47 20.21 13.71
C VAL A 339 -30.46 20.45 15.23
N GLY A 340 -30.72 21.69 15.65
CA GLY A 340 -30.90 22.09 17.04
C GLY A 340 -29.60 22.33 17.82
N PHE A 341 -28.45 22.43 17.15
CA PHE A 341 -27.15 22.73 17.78
C PHE A 341 -27.23 24.03 18.57
N GLU A 342 -27.72 25.12 17.96
CA GLU A 342 -27.81 26.43 18.60
C GLU A 342 -28.69 26.45 19.84
N ARG A 343 -29.74 25.61 19.86
CA ARG A 343 -30.62 25.46 21.02
C ARG A 343 -29.90 24.77 22.17
N ARG A 344 -29.13 23.72 21.89
CA ARG A 344 -28.37 22.95 22.90
C ARG A 344 -27.16 23.71 23.40
N ARG A 345 -26.47 24.47 22.54
CA ARG A 345 -25.39 25.37 22.95
C ARG A 345 -25.85 26.36 24.03
N LYS A 346 -27.07 26.90 23.91
CA LYS A 346 -27.65 27.82 24.89
C LYS A 346 -28.07 27.18 26.21
N SER A 347 -28.32 25.87 26.25
CA SER A 347 -28.66 25.18 27.51
C SER A 347 -27.44 24.91 28.39
N LEU A 348 -26.22 25.13 27.88
CA LEU A 348 -24.94 24.98 28.59
C LEU A 348 -24.72 23.60 29.22
N GLN A 349 -25.42 22.59 28.69
CA GLN A 349 -25.31 21.22 29.14
C GLN A 349 -24.42 20.50 28.12
N GLY A 350 -23.13 20.33 28.45
CA GLY A 350 -22.11 19.81 27.53
C GLY A 350 -21.07 20.86 27.13
N HIS A 351 -20.14 20.48 26.26
CA HIS A 351 -19.11 21.34 25.69
C HIS A 351 -19.32 21.47 24.18
N PHE A 352 -19.25 22.69 23.67
CA PHE A 352 -19.64 23.01 22.29
C PHE A 352 -18.46 23.69 21.60
N LEU A 353 -18.11 23.21 20.42
CA LEU A 353 -17.09 23.79 19.57
C LEU A 353 -17.72 24.15 18.23
N ASP A 354 -17.58 25.38 17.78
CA ASP A 354 -17.94 25.77 16.42
C ASP A 354 -16.74 25.74 15.46
N GLU A 355 -16.97 26.01 14.18
CA GLU A 355 -15.94 26.01 13.14
C GLU A 355 -14.73 26.91 13.51
N SER A 356 -14.96 28.02 14.21
CA SER A 356 -13.89 28.92 14.63
C SER A 356 -13.05 28.33 15.77
N ASP A 357 -13.70 27.66 16.72
CA ASP A 357 -13.02 26.93 17.79
C ASP A 357 -12.17 25.79 17.22
N ILE A 358 -12.72 25.04 16.27
CA ILE A 358 -12.05 23.93 15.58
C ILE A 358 -10.84 24.45 14.79
N ALA A 359 -11.01 25.50 13.98
CA ALA A 359 -9.92 26.08 13.20
C ALA A 359 -8.77 26.59 14.08
N ARG A 360 -9.09 27.21 15.23
CA ARG A 360 -8.10 27.71 16.19
C ARG A 360 -7.24 26.61 16.81
N THR A 361 -7.69 25.36 16.81
CA THR A 361 -6.89 24.23 17.31
C THR A 361 -5.67 23.91 16.44
N GLY A 362 -5.70 24.26 15.15
CA GLY A 362 -4.70 23.82 14.17
C GLY A 362 -4.64 22.29 13.99
N ALA A 363 -5.65 21.55 14.48
CA ALA A 363 -5.69 20.11 14.41
C ALA A 363 -5.76 19.64 12.94
N THR A 364 -5.00 18.59 12.62
CA THR A 364 -5.07 17.94 11.30
C THR A 364 -5.83 16.62 11.34
N ARG A 365 -6.19 16.17 12.55
CA ARG A 365 -7.08 15.04 12.84
C ARG A 365 -8.20 15.49 13.76
N VAL A 366 -9.38 14.91 13.57
CA VAL A 366 -10.58 15.30 14.34
C VAL A 366 -10.40 15.00 15.83
N GLU A 367 -9.74 13.89 16.17
CA GLU A 367 -9.50 13.50 17.55
C GLU A 367 -8.64 14.51 18.31
N GLU A 368 -7.74 15.22 17.64
CA GLU A 368 -6.87 16.23 18.26
C GLU A 368 -7.62 17.50 18.67
N VAL A 369 -8.76 17.81 18.03
CA VAL A 369 -9.63 18.93 18.39
C VAL A 369 -10.09 18.82 19.85
N PHE A 370 -10.29 17.59 20.33
CA PHE A 370 -10.79 17.33 21.67
C PHE A 370 -9.76 17.57 22.78
N ARG A 371 -8.50 17.89 22.47
CA ARG A 371 -7.51 18.29 23.49
C ARG A 371 -7.92 19.55 24.26
N LEU A 372 -8.76 20.39 23.66
CA LEU A 372 -9.29 21.60 24.31
C LEU A 372 -10.51 21.32 25.21
N VAL A 373 -11.04 20.10 25.20
CA VAL A 373 -12.24 19.74 25.96
C VAL A 373 -11.84 19.29 27.38
N PRO A 374 -12.31 19.97 28.43
CA PRO A 374 -11.97 19.59 29.81
C PRO A 374 -12.38 18.14 30.14
N GLY A 375 -11.44 17.37 30.70
CA GLY A 375 -11.68 15.99 31.12
C GLY A 375 -11.61 14.95 29.99
N VAL A 376 -11.21 15.35 28.78
CA VAL A 376 -10.86 14.44 27.69
C VAL A 376 -9.36 14.11 27.73
N GLN A 377 -9.03 12.83 27.55
CA GLN A 377 -7.69 12.33 27.30
C GLN A 377 -7.63 11.67 25.92
N LEU A 378 -6.52 11.86 25.22
CA LEU A 378 -6.26 11.21 23.94
C LEU A 378 -5.18 10.16 24.14
N ARG A 379 -5.49 8.90 23.80
CA ARG A 379 -4.53 7.81 23.82
C ARG A 379 -4.18 7.40 22.39
N PRO A 380 -2.90 7.48 21.96
CA PRO A 380 -2.46 7.05 20.64
C PRO A 380 -2.89 5.62 20.35
N SER A 381 -3.41 5.39 19.16
CA SER A 381 -3.88 4.07 18.76
C SER A 381 -3.79 3.97 17.24
N GLY A 382 -2.75 3.28 16.75
CA GLY A 382 -2.48 3.17 15.31
C GLY A 382 -2.41 4.53 14.64
N MET A 383 -3.08 4.70 13.50
CA MET A 383 -3.06 5.96 12.73
C MET A 383 -3.88 7.09 13.35
N GLY A 384 -4.45 6.93 14.55
CA GLY A 384 -5.28 7.96 15.18
C GLY A 384 -5.13 7.98 16.69
N TYR A 385 -6.16 8.52 17.34
CA TYR A 385 -6.26 8.55 18.79
C TYR A 385 -7.58 7.95 19.23
N ILE A 386 -7.55 7.34 20.40
CA ILE A 386 -8.72 6.97 21.17
C ILE A 386 -9.06 8.15 22.09
N ILE A 387 -10.33 8.56 22.11
CA ILE A 387 -10.85 9.58 23.02
C ILE A 387 -11.39 8.91 24.28
N GLU A 388 -10.88 9.33 25.44
CA GLU A 388 -11.28 8.83 26.76
C GLU A 388 -11.77 9.97 27.64
N PHE A 389 -12.93 9.77 28.28
CA PHE A 389 -13.42 10.69 29.30
C PHE A 389 -12.98 10.21 30.68
N GLN A 390 -12.43 11.10 31.50
CA GLN A 390 -11.92 10.76 32.84
C GLN A 390 -12.97 10.10 33.76
N ARG A 391 -14.26 10.42 33.60
CA ARG A 391 -15.35 9.83 34.41
C ARG A 391 -15.83 8.47 33.91
N GLY A 392 -15.40 8.04 32.72
CA GLY A 392 -15.71 6.73 32.13
C GLY A 392 -14.56 5.70 32.27
N GLN A 393 -13.36 6.15 32.67
CA GLN A 393 -12.22 5.25 32.92
C GLN A 393 -12.60 4.22 34.01
N GLY A 394 -12.40 2.92 33.72
CA GLY A 394 -12.66 1.87 34.72
C GLY A 394 -14.04 1.21 34.66
N GLN A 395 -14.99 1.69 33.85
CA GLN A 395 -16.38 1.20 33.89
C GLN A 395 -16.62 -0.17 33.24
N ILE A 396 -15.63 -0.75 32.55
CA ILE A 396 -15.68 -2.10 31.99
C ILE A 396 -14.45 -2.87 32.46
N THR A 397 -14.59 -3.83 33.37
CA THR A 397 -13.50 -4.76 33.73
C THR A 397 -13.31 -5.80 32.63
N ASN A 398 -12.50 -5.49 31.63
CA ASN A 398 -12.08 -6.47 30.62
C ASN A 398 -10.53 -6.50 30.52
N PRO A 399 -9.89 -7.60 30.94
CA PRO A 399 -8.43 -7.76 30.90
C PRO A 399 -7.82 -7.59 29.49
N ALA A 400 -8.59 -7.84 28.43
CA ALA A 400 -8.16 -7.65 27.05
C ALA A 400 -8.30 -6.20 26.55
N LEU A 401 -9.07 -5.35 27.25
CA LEU A 401 -9.41 -3.98 26.84
C LEU A 401 -8.84 -2.90 27.77
N GLY A 402 -8.11 -3.28 28.83
CA GLY A 402 -7.45 -2.34 29.73
C GLY A 402 -8.40 -1.32 30.39
N ASN A 403 -9.64 -1.73 30.70
CA ASN A 403 -10.68 -0.86 31.25
C ASN A 403 -11.09 0.34 30.37
N TYR A 404 -11.10 0.14 29.05
CA TYR A 404 -11.52 1.15 28.09
C TYR A 404 -13.04 1.30 28.01
N CYS A 405 -13.51 2.55 28.02
CA CYS A 405 -14.92 2.89 27.86
C CYS A 405 -15.09 4.03 26.82
N PRO A 406 -15.36 3.69 25.54
CA PRO A 406 -15.46 4.66 24.47
C PRO A 406 -16.74 5.50 24.57
N PRO A 407 -16.73 6.77 24.14
CA PRO A 407 -17.97 7.48 23.87
C PRO A 407 -18.67 6.97 22.61
N SER A 408 -19.97 7.22 22.53
CA SER A 408 -20.76 7.04 21.31
C SER A 408 -20.57 8.23 20.38
N TYR A 409 -20.37 7.98 19.09
CA TYR A 409 -20.23 9.02 18.08
C TYR A 409 -21.48 9.11 17.22
N TYR A 410 -21.83 10.33 16.84
CA TYR A 410 -22.85 10.60 15.83
C TYR A 410 -22.29 11.58 14.80
N ILE A 411 -22.46 11.28 13.52
CA ILE A 411 -22.09 12.16 12.41
C ILE A 411 -23.38 12.56 11.70
N ASP A 412 -23.68 13.86 11.67
CA ASP A 412 -24.91 14.41 11.07
C ASP A 412 -26.19 13.74 11.60
N GLY A 413 -26.20 13.46 12.91
CA GLY A 413 -27.31 12.79 13.61
C GLY A 413 -27.32 11.26 13.51
N ASN A 414 -26.44 10.67 12.72
CA ASN A 414 -26.39 9.22 12.49
C ASN A 414 -25.36 8.54 13.39
N TYR A 415 -25.75 7.45 14.05
CA TYR A 415 -24.86 6.71 14.95
C TYR A 415 -23.68 6.11 14.19
N PHE A 416 -22.46 6.46 14.62
CA PHE A 416 -21.22 5.93 14.12
C PHE A 416 -20.66 4.90 15.12
N PRO A 417 -20.78 3.59 14.84
CA PRO A 417 -20.29 2.57 15.75
C PRO A 417 -18.76 2.55 15.73
N LEU A 418 -18.11 2.72 16.88
CA LEU A 418 -16.70 2.38 17.04
C LEU A 418 -16.57 1.08 17.83
N PRO A 419 -15.91 0.03 17.30
CA PRO A 419 -15.60 -1.17 18.06
C PRO A 419 -14.77 -0.82 19.31
N PRO A 420 -15.02 -1.48 20.45
CA PRO A 420 -14.37 -1.17 21.72
C PRO A 420 -12.87 -1.52 21.77
N ASN A 421 -12.25 -2.00 20.69
CA ASN A 421 -10.87 -2.48 20.67
C ASN A 421 -10.09 -2.13 19.41
N GLN A 422 -10.63 -1.30 18.53
CA GLN A 422 -10.00 -0.95 17.26
C GLN A 422 -10.07 0.56 17.08
N THR A 423 -8.93 1.15 16.79
CA THR A 423 -8.92 2.52 16.29
C THR A 423 -9.53 2.51 14.92
N LEU A 424 -10.73 3.04 14.80
CA LEU A 424 -11.14 3.62 13.53
C LEU A 424 -11.09 5.10 13.71
N THR A 425 -10.22 5.71 12.91
CA THR A 425 -10.15 7.16 12.74
C THR A 425 -11.52 7.63 12.25
N LEU A 426 -12.02 8.71 12.81
CA LEU A 426 -13.24 9.32 12.28
C LEU A 426 -12.98 9.66 10.80
N PRO A 427 -13.88 9.29 9.86
CA PRO A 427 -13.69 9.48 8.43
C PRO A 427 -13.96 10.94 8.00
N LEU A 428 -13.45 11.87 8.80
CA LEU A 428 -13.65 13.30 8.73
C LEU A 428 -12.30 13.98 8.88
N VAL A 429 -12.10 15.09 8.18
CA VAL A 429 -11.02 16.02 8.47
C VAL A 429 -11.57 17.24 9.20
N PRO A 430 -10.81 17.92 10.09
CA PRO A 430 -11.32 19.05 10.87
C PRO A 430 -11.98 20.15 10.03
N GLY A 431 -11.45 20.43 8.83
CA GLY A 431 -11.99 21.44 7.92
C GLY A 431 -13.38 21.14 7.32
N GLU A 432 -13.88 19.91 7.46
CA GLU A 432 -15.22 19.52 7.03
C GLU A 432 -16.28 19.66 8.13
N ILE A 433 -15.89 20.01 9.36
CA ILE A 433 -16.77 20.05 10.51
C ILE A 433 -17.30 21.48 10.71
N LEU A 434 -18.61 21.61 10.88
CA LEU A 434 -19.30 22.85 11.23
C LEU A 434 -19.35 23.05 12.75
N ALA A 435 -19.62 21.98 13.50
CA ALA A 435 -19.69 22.03 14.95
C ALA A 435 -19.52 20.65 15.60
N ILE A 436 -19.09 20.65 16.86
CA ILE A 436 -18.99 19.47 17.73
C ILE A 436 -19.73 19.74 19.05
N GLU A 437 -20.47 18.74 19.51
CA GLU A 437 -21.07 18.71 20.85
C GLU A 437 -20.49 17.54 21.64
N VAL A 438 -20.02 17.81 22.86
CA VAL A 438 -19.42 16.81 23.73
C VAL A 438 -20.18 16.73 25.04
N TYR A 439 -20.70 15.54 25.31
CA TYR A 439 -21.46 15.21 26.50
C TYR A 439 -20.71 14.14 27.28
N SER A 440 -20.12 14.50 28.42
CA SER A 440 -19.23 13.59 29.17
C SER A 440 -19.95 12.44 29.89
N ASN A 441 -21.29 12.38 29.84
CA ASN A 441 -22.10 11.28 30.38
C ASN A 441 -23.47 11.22 29.70
N LEU A 442 -24.16 10.08 29.86
CA LEU A 442 -25.46 9.81 29.26
C LEU A 442 -26.53 10.87 29.58
N PHE A 443 -26.60 11.31 30.84
CA PHE A 443 -27.67 12.22 31.32
C PHE A 443 -27.50 13.66 30.86
N SER A 444 -26.27 14.07 30.50
CA SER A 444 -26.00 15.38 29.93
C SER A 444 -26.42 15.50 28.47
N ALA A 445 -26.59 14.37 27.77
CA ALA A 445 -26.89 14.35 26.34
C ALA A 445 -28.41 14.41 26.05
N PRO A 446 -28.82 14.90 24.87
CA PRO A 446 -30.22 14.87 24.45
C PRO A 446 -30.77 13.45 24.35
N GLN A 447 -32.04 13.26 24.74
CA GLN A 447 -32.67 11.94 24.87
C GLN A 447 -32.60 11.11 23.58
N GLN A 448 -32.71 11.73 22.41
CA GLN A 448 -32.67 11.03 21.12
C GLN A 448 -31.30 10.41 20.79
N TYR A 449 -30.22 10.81 21.47
CA TYR A 449 -28.87 10.27 21.28
C TYR A 449 -28.43 9.36 22.43
N GLN A 450 -29.26 9.23 23.46
CA GLN A 450 -28.99 8.34 24.60
C GLN A 450 -29.20 6.88 24.18
N ARG A 451 -28.14 6.07 24.22
CA ARG A 451 -28.23 4.61 24.08
C ARG A 451 -27.75 3.92 25.34
N ARG A 452 -28.17 2.67 25.54
CA ARG A 452 -27.80 1.86 26.72
C ARG A 452 -26.28 1.67 26.85
N ASP A 453 -25.55 1.72 25.74
CA ASP A 453 -24.09 1.60 25.63
C ASP A 453 -23.35 2.95 25.64
N SER A 454 -24.05 4.10 25.71
CA SER A 454 -23.44 5.45 25.72
C SER A 454 -23.00 5.92 27.13
N GLY A 455 -22.72 4.98 28.04
CA GLY A 455 -22.38 5.28 29.44
C GLY A 455 -21.17 6.20 29.61
N CYS A 456 -20.25 6.18 28.65
CA CYS A 456 -18.97 6.89 28.70
C CYS A 456 -18.92 8.15 27.85
N GLY A 457 -20.08 8.72 27.57
CA GLY A 457 -20.22 10.00 26.89
C GLY A 457 -20.70 9.87 25.45
N ILE A 458 -21.12 11.00 24.90
CA ILE A 458 -21.68 11.13 23.56
C ILE A 458 -21.00 12.31 22.87
N ILE A 459 -20.54 12.08 21.64
CA ILE A 459 -19.95 13.11 20.77
C ILE A 459 -20.84 13.22 19.54
N LEU A 460 -21.38 14.42 19.30
CA LEU A 460 -22.13 14.73 18.07
C LEU A 460 -21.24 15.60 17.18
N ILE A 461 -21.15 15.26 15.90
CA ILE A 461 -20.35 15.97 14.91
C ILE A 461 -21.26 16.37 13.75
N TRP A 462 -21.31 17.66 13.45
CA TRP A 462 -22.09 18.24 12.36
C TRP A 462 -21.13 18.66 11.26
N THR A 463 -21.36 18.20 10.03
CA THR A 463 -20.43 18.37 8.92
C THR A 463 -21.00 19.25 7.82
N LYS A 464 -20.11 19.82 7.00
CA LYS A 464 -20.47 20.57 5.79
C LYS A 464 -21.22 19.70 4.77
N ARG A 465 -21.06 18.38 4.83
CA ARG A 465 -21.74 17.41 3.96
C ARG A 465 -23.18 17.14 4.40
N GLY A 466 -23.50 17.38 5.67
CA GLY A 466 -24.86 17.29 6.19
C GLY A 466 -25.75 18.47 5.79
N VAL A 467 -25.17 19.55 5.26
CA VAL A 467 -25.92 20.69 4.73
C VAL A 467 -26.73 20.23 3.50
N PRO A 468 -28.07 20.37 3.51
CA PRO A 468 -28.95 19.91 2.43
C PRO A 468 -28.69 20.54 1.06
#